data_AF-A0AAU7F4A8-F1
#
_entry.id   AF-A0AAU7F4A8-F1
#
_cell.length_a   1.000
_cell.length_b   1.000
_cell.length_c   1.000
_cell.angle_alpha   90.00
_cell.angle_beta   90.00
_cell.angle_gamma   90.00
#
_symmetry.space_group_name_H-M   'P 1'
#
loop_
_entity.id
_entity.type
_entity.pdbx_description
1 polymer ?
#
loop_
_entity_poly.entity_id
_entity_poly.type
_entity_poly.pdbx_seq_one_letter_code
_entity_poly.pdbx_strand_id
1 'polypeptide(L)'
;MEWTFVLNAITTHLPSANTVAAFAGAGSAFAAVWTIKKSASARENERLLGNAVTTLERAYRALCGQSDSSSLPPSDRVAWLTAARLIEDYKDAKKRLKDPLIIQECEAHEEHWRHQFYLKLTPLSMGHLDYYQGLYEISAIIVHAFASWPTGKADPVDRYASINEARSELKIDKTWTSLLAFLKQQG
;
A
#
# COMPACT_ATOMS: atom_id res chain seq x y z
N MET A 1 34.09 -63.63 26.94
CA MET A 1 34.83 -62.45 26.41
C MET A 1 34.18 -62.03 25.10
N GLU A 2 33.02 -61.37 25.15
CA GLU A 2 32.27 -60.92 23.96
C GLU A 2 31.57 -59.57 24.21
N TRP A 3 32.32 -58.59 24.71
CA TRP A 3 31.82 -57.21 24.82
C TRP A 3 32.61 -56.22 23.95
N THR A 4 33.75 -56.65 23.40
CA THR A 4 34.63 -55.84 22.55
C THR A 4 34.20 -55.81 21.09
N PHE A 5 33.42 -56.81 20.63
CA PHE A 5 32.96 -56.87 19.24
C PHE A 5 31.79 -55.92 18.96
N VAL A 6 30.83 -55.83 19.88
CA VAL A 6 29.63 -54.99 19.72
C VAL A 6 29.96 -53.49 19.80
N LEU A 7 30.96 -53.10 20.61
CA LEU A 7 31.39 -51.70 20.72
C LEU A 7 32.17 -51.21 19.49
N ASN A 8 32.80 -52.10 18.73
CA ASN A 8 33.51 -51.74 17.49
C ASN A 8 32.59 -51.68 16.26
N ALA A 9 31.41 -52.30 16.31
CA ALA A 9 30.46 -52.19 15.21
C ALA A 9 29.82 -50.79 15.18
N ILE A 10 29.41 -50.25 16.33
CA ILE A 10 28.63 -49.00 16.42
C ILE A 10 29.47 -47.74 16.10
N THR A 11 30.80 -47.80 16.20
CA THR A 11 31.69 -46.66 15.95
C THR A 11 32.02 -46.41 14.48
N THR A 12 31.61 -47.28 13.55
CA THR A 12 32.02 -47.20 12.13
C THR A 12 31.03 -46.50 11.21
N HIS A 13 29.85 -46.08 11.70
CA HIS A 13 28.82 -45.42 10.89
C HIS A 13 28.53 -43.98 11.29
N LEU A 14 29.32 -43.40 12.21
CA LEU A 14 29.28 -41.96 12.37
C LEU A 14 29.84 -41.34 11.09
N PRO A 15 29.06 -40.54 10.35
CA PRO A 15 29.58 -39.82 9.21
C PRO A 15 30.84 -39.09 9.67
N SER A 16 31.95 -39.29 8.96
CA SER A 16 33.22 -38.63 9.27
C SER A 16 32.97 -37.14 9.53
N ALA A 17 33.74 -36.53 10.44
CA ALA A 17 33.58 -35.11 10.79
C ALA A 17 33.51 -34.21 9.53
N ASN A 18 34.19 -34.61 8.45
CA ASN A 18 34.17 -33.94 7.14
C ASN A 18 32.81 -34.03 6.43
N THR A 19 32.10 -35.16 6.51
CA THR A 19 30.74 -35.31 5.97
C THR A 19 29.72 -34.50 6.76
N VAL A 20 29.77 -34.53 8.11
CA VAL A 20 28.88 -33.70 8.95
C VAL A 20 29.14 -32.21 8.72
N ALA A 21 30.41 -31.80 8.62
CA ALA A 21 30.80 -30.43 8.30
C ALA A 21 30.40 -30.01 6.87
N ALA A 22 30.46 -30.91 5.88
CA ALA A 22 30.05 -30.63 4.51
C ALA A 22 28.52 -30.45 4.39
N PHE A 23 27.72 -31.29 5.06
CA PHE A 23 26.27 -31.12 5.11
C PHE A 23 25.84 -29.89 5.91
N ALA A 24 26.52 -29.60 7.03
CA ALA A 24 26.30 -28.37 7.79
C ALA A 24 26.71 -27.11 7.00
N GLY A 25 27.82 -27.17 6.25
CA GLY A 25 28.30 -26.09 5.37
C GLY A 25 27.37 -25.82 4.19
N ALA A 26 26.84 -26.87 3.55
CA ALA A 26 25.85 -26.72 2.48
C ALA A 26 24.52 -26.17 2.99
N GLY A 27 23.98 -26.73 4.08
CA GLY A 27 22.71 -26.28 4.68
C GLY A 27 22.77 -24.84 5.20
N SER A 28 23.88 -24.45 5.84
CA SER A 28 24.10 -23.07 6.29
C SER A 28 24.29 -22.10 5.12
N ALA A 29 24.94 -22.50 4.03
CA ALA A 29 25.02 -21.70 2.81
C ALA A 29 23.64 -21.48 2.16
N PHE A 30 22.78 -22.51 2.08
CA PHE A 30 21.41 -22.35 1.59
C PHE A 30 20.56 -21.46 2.50
N ALA A 31 20.64 -21.62 3.81
CA ALA A 31 19.94 -20.77 4.77
C ALA A 31 20.43 -19.32 4.71
N ALA A 32 21.74 -19.09 4.57
CA ALA A 32 22.33 -17.77 4.38
C ALA A 32 21.87 -17.14 3.06
N VAL A 33 21.93 -17.86 1.94
CA VAL A 33 21.43 -17.40 0.64
C VAL A 33 19.94 -17.08 0.71
N TRP A 34 19.12 -17.94 1.35
CA TRP A 34 17.69 -17.69 1.52
C TRP A 34 17.42 -16.46 2.38
N THR A 35 18.16 -16.27 3.47
CA THR A 35 18.06 -15.10 4.35
C THR A 35 18.51 -13.82 3.65
N ILE A 36 19.58 -13.87 2.85
CA ILE A 36 20.04 -12.77 2.00
C ILE A 36 18.99 -12.43 0.94
N LYS A 37 18.42 -13.43 0.26
CA LYS A 37 17.36 -13.21 -0.73
C LYS A 37 16.10 -12.64 -0.10
N LYS A 38 15.70 -13.12 1.08
CA LYS A 38 14.53 -12.62 1.82
C LYS A 38 14.75 -11.17 2.28
N SER A 39 15.91 -10.85 2.84
CA SER A 39 16.24 -9.48 3.24
C SER A 39 16.41 -8.53 2.06
N ALA A 40 17.01 -8.97 0.95
CA ALA A 40 17.08 -8.20 -0.29
C ALA A 40 15.70 -7.94 -0.89
N SER A 41 14.82 -8.94 -0.90
CA SER A 41 13.43 -8.79 -1.36
C SER A 41 12.64 -7.82 -0.47
N ALA A 42 12.82 -7.87 0.85
CA ALA A 42 12.17 -6.96 1.78
C ALA A 42 12.61 -5.51 1.53
N ARG A 43 13.93 -5.28 1.41
CA ARG A 43 14.50 -3.96 1.08
C ARG A 43 14.00 -3.42 -0.26
N GLU A 44 13.90 -4.28 -1.26
CA GLU A 44 13.39 -3.87 -2.57
C GLU A 44 11.91 -3.49 -2.51
N ASN A 45 11.08 -4.25 -1.79
CA ASN A 45 9.67 -3.91 -1.60
C ASN A 45 9.50 -2.59 -0.84
N GLU A 46 10.29 -2.35 0.21
CA GLU A 46 10.27 -1.11 0.99
C GLU A 46 10.69 0.10 0.14
N ARG A 47 11.72 -0.07 -0.70
CA ARG A 47 12.14 0.93 -1.68
C ARG A 47 11.04 1.23 -2.71
N LEU A 48 10.37 0.19 -3.21
CA LEU A 48 9.26 0.33 -4.16
C LEU A 48 8.06 1.03 -3.53
N LEU A 49 7.72 0.69 -2.29
CA LEU A 49 6.66 1.35 -1.51
C LEU A 49 6.98 2.84 -1.34
N GLY A 50 8.17 3.17 -0.82
CA GLY A 50 8.58 4.55 -0.62
C GLY A 50 8.56 5.35 -1.92
N ASN A 51 9.02 4.75 -3.02
CA ASN A 51 8.93 5.36 -4.35
C ASN A 51 7.46 5.57 -4.79
N ALA A 52 6.59 4.58 -4.62
CA ALA A 52 5.18 4.67 -4.99
C ALA A 52 4.48 5.81 -4.23
N VAL A 53 4.66 5.89 -2.90
CA VAL A 53 4.07 6.94 -2.06
C VAL A 53 4.61 8.33 -2.46
N THR A 54 5.93 8.44 -2.64
CA THR A 54 6.57 9.70 -3.05
C THR A 54 6.07 10.17 -4.43
N THR A 55 5.84 9.23 -5.35
CA THR A 55 5.31 9.53 -6.68
C THR A 55 3.89 10.08 -6.61
N LEU A 56 3.01 9.54 -5.77
CA LEU A 56 1.67 10.10 -5.55
C LEU A 56 1.71 11.50 -4.92
N GLU A 57 2.57 11.71 -3.94
CA GLU A 57 2.78 13.02 -3.32
C GLU A 57 3.25 14.05 -4.36
N ARG A 58 4.20 13.67 -5.22
CA ARG A 58 4.67 14.51 -6.33
C ARG A 58 3.56 14.78 -7.35
N ALA A 59 2.73 13.79 -7.66
CA ALA A 59 1.58 13.98 -8.54
C ALA A 59 0.61 15.01 -7.98
N TYR A 60 0.29 14.91 -6.69
CA TYR A 60 -0.59 15.85 -6.01
C TYR A 60 0.00 17.26 -5.96
N ARG A 61 1.30 17.38 -5.63
CA ARG A 61 2.02 18.66 -5.64
C ARG A 61 2.08 19.28 -7.03
N ALA A 62 2.31 18.48 -8.07
CA ALA A 62 2.31 18.96 -9.44
C ALA A 62 0.93 19.53 -9.82
N LEU A 63 -0.15 18.83 -9.44
CA LEU A 63 -1.52 19.30 -9.67
C LEU A 63 -1.84 20.58 -8.90
N CYS A 64 -1.40 20.69 -7.63
CA CYS A 64 -1.71 21.86 -6.81
C CYS A 64 -0.83 23.07 -7.14
N GLY A 65 0.40 22.89 -7.59
CA GLY A 65 1.35 23.99 -7.75
C GLY A 65 1.50 24.80 -6.46
N GLN A 66 1.30 26.11 -6.53
CA GLN A 66 1.31 27.02 -5.37
C GLN A 66 -0.10 27.30 -4.80
N SER A 67 -1.12 26.58 -5.26
CA SER A 67 -2.51 26.82 -4.84
C SER A 67 -2.78 26.26 -3.44
N ASP A 68 -3.48 27.04 -2.61
CA ASP A 68 -3.90 26.61 -1.27
C ASP A 68 -4.87 25.44 -1.32
N SER A 69 -5.01 24.72 -0.21
CA SER A 69 -5.89 23.55 -0.09
C SER A 69 -7.37 23.83 -0.42
N SER A 70 -7.85 25.06 -0.22
CA SER A 70 -9.23 25.48 -0.47
C SER A 70 -9.48 26.02 -1.89
N SER A 71 -8.43 26.27 -2.66
CA SER A 71 -8.54 26.85 -4.00
C SER A 71 -8.59 25.77 -5.08
N LEU A 72 -9.11 26.12 -6.26
CA LEU A 72 -9.05 25.23 -7.43
C LEU A 72 -7.58 24.95 -7.81
N PRO A 73 -7.25 23.73 -8.29
CA PRO A 73 -5.95 23.52 -8.90
C PRO A 73 -5.77 24.50 -10.08
N PRO A 74 -4.57 25.00 -10.37
CA PRO A 74 -4.34 25.83 -11.54
C PRO A 74 -4.76 25.07 -12.83
N SER A 75 -5.42 25.76 -13.76
CA SER A 75 -5.67 25.22 -15.10
C SER A 75 -4.38 25.32 -15.96
N ASP A 76 -3.34 24.60 -15.51
CA ASP A 76 -2.06 24.50 -16.21
C ASP A 76 -1.93 23.13 -16.86
N ARG A 77 -1.90 23.11 -18.19
CA ARG A 77 -1.76 21.90 -19.00
C ARG A 77 -0.55 21.06 -18.58
N VAL A 78 0.59 21.67 -18.26
CA VAL A 78 1.83 20.95 -17.92
C VAL A 78 1.70 20.30 -16.54
N ALA A 79 1.11 21.01 -15.58
CA ALA A 79 0.83 20.49 -14.25
C ALA A 79 -0.08 19.24 -14.31
N TRP A 80 -1.20 19.32 -15.04
CA TRP A 80 -2.15 18.22 -15.20
C TRP A 80 -1.52 17.00 -15.91
N LEU A 81 -0.76 17.23 -16.97
CA LEU A 81 -0.01 16.17 -17.66
C LEU A 81 1.01 15.49 -16.76
N THR A 82 1.72 16.28 -15.95
CA THR A 82 2.74 15.77 -15.03
C THR A 82 2.10 14.93 -13.93
N ALA A 83 0.99 15.42 -13.35
CA ALA A 83 0.23 14.67 -12.35
C ALA A 83 -0.28 13.34 -12.93
N ALA A 84 -0.86 13.34 -14.13
CA ALA A 84 -1.35 12.13 -14.78
C ALA A 84 -0.24 11.10 -15.06
N ARG A 85 0.92 11.53 -15.54
CA ARG A 85 2.07 10.63 -15.77
C ARG A 85 2.57 10.00 -14.48
N LEU A 86 2.69 10.80 -13.41
CA LEU A 86 3.11 10.30 -12.11
C LEU A 86 2.09 9.32 -11.52
N ILE A 87 0.79 9.53 -11.74
CA ILE A 87 -0.24 8.56 -11.34
C ILE A 87 -0.05 7.21 -12.08
N GLU A 88 0.23 7.24 -13.38
CA GLU A 88 0.51 6.00 -14.14
C GLU A 88 1.81 5.33 -13.69
N ASP A 89 2.87 6.10 -13.43
CA ASP A 89 4.14 5.58 -12.87
C ASP A 89 3.92 4.93 -11.49
N TYR A 90 3.06 5.52 -10.67
CA TYR A 90 2.64 4.93 -9.40
C TYR A 90 1.95 3.58 -9.61
N LYS A 91 0.99 3.49 -10.55
CA LYS A 91 0.28 2.24 -10.85
C LYS A 91 1.28 1.16 -11.29
N ASP A 92 2.28 1.52 -12.08
CA ASP A 92 3.32 0.59 -12.50
C ASP A 92 4.26 0.19 -11.37
N ALA A 93 4.58 1.09 -10.43
CA ALA A 93 5.33 0.76 -9.23
C ALA A 93 4.54 -0.20 -8.32
N LYS A 94 3.25 0.05 -8.10
CA LYS A 94 2.35 -0.81 -7.31
C LYS A 94 2.30 -2.23 -7.86
N LYS A 95 2.20 -2.40 -9.19
CA LYS A 95 2.21 -3.73 -9.85
C LYS A 95 3.48 -4.55 -9.61
N ARG A 96 4.59 -3.91 -9.24
CA ARG A 96 5.88 -4.59 -8.98
C ARG A 96 6.03 -5.07 -7.54
N LEU A 97 5.19 -4.60 -6.62
CA LEU A 97 5.16 -5.07 -5.24
C LEU A 97 4.72 -6.53 -5.21
N LYS A 98 5.37 -7.34 -4.37
CA LYS A 98 5.09 -8.78 -4.25
C LYS A 98 4.69 -9.20 -2.85
N ASP A 99 5.03 -8.41 -1.84
CA ASP A 99 4.72 -8.71 -0.45
C ASP A 99 3.30 -8.26 -0.11
N PRO A 100 2.39 -9.16 0.33
CA PRO A 100 1.02 -8.81 0.65
C PRO A 100 0.87 -7.70 1.70
N LEU A 101 1.74 -7.65 2.72
CA LEU A 101 1.67 -6.64 3.77
C LEU A 101 2.05 -5.27 3.22
N ILE A 102 3.09 -5.21 2.39
CA ILE A 102 3.53 -3.97 1.72
C ILE A 102 2.50 -3.51 0.68
N ILE A 103 1.82 -4.45 0.00
CA ILE A 103 0.72 -4.11 -0.91
C ILE A 103 -0.42 -3.48 -0.13
N GLN A 104 -0.82 -4.06 1.00
CA GLN A 104 -1.86 -3.49 1.87
C GLN A 104 -1.49 -2.08 2.37
N GLU A 105 -0.24 -1.89 2.79
CA GLU A 105 0.26 -0.57 3.18
C GLU A 105 0.24 0.44 2.02
N CYS A 106 0.65 0.00 0.83
CA CYS A 106 0.58 0.81 -0.40
C CYS A 106 -0.87 1.23 -0.71
N GLU A 107 -1.84 0.34 -0.49
CA GLU A 107 -3.27 0.61 -0.69
C GLU A 107 -3.82 1.63 0.31
N ALA A 108 -3.40 1.57 1.57
CA ALA A 108 -3.78 2.57 2.56
C ALA A 108 -3.25 3.97 2.18
N HIS A 109 -2.01 4.06 1.70
CA HIS A 109 -1.46 5.31 1.17
C HIS A 109 -2.19 5.78 -0.09
N GLU A 110 -2.55 4.86 -0.98
CA GLU A 110 -3.33 5.15 -2.19
C GLU A 110 -4.68 5.77 -1.85
N GLU A 111 -5.40 5.20 -0.88
CA GLU A 111 -6.70 5.69 -0.42
C GLU A 111 -6.59 7.09 0.18
N HIS A 112 -5.57 7.33 1.01
CA HIS A 112 -5.28 8.65 1.55
C HIS A 112 -5.11 9.68 0.42
N TRP A 113 -4.22 9.41 -0.54
CA TRP A 113 -3.94 10.34 -1.63
C TRP A 113 -5.13 10.50 -2.56
N ARG A 114 -5.83 9.42 -2.91
CA ARG A 114 -7.08 9.46 -3.67
C ARG A 114 -8.08 10.43 -3.05
N HIS A 115 -8.25 10.38 -1.73
CA HIS A 115 -9.10 11.34 -1.03
C HIS A 115 -8.57 12.77 -1.09
N GLN A 116 -7.25 12.99 -0.96
CA GLN A 116 -6.67 14.34 -1.15
C GLN A 116 -6.96 14.90 -2.55
N PHE A 117 -6.78 14.09 -3.60
CA PHE A 117 -7.15 14.46 -4.97
C PHE A 117 -8.64 14.75 -5.09
N TYR A 118 -9.50 13.90 -4.50
CA TYR A 118 -10.94 14.10 -4.48
C TYR A 118 -11.32 15.44 -3.86
N LEU A 119 -10.79 15.77 -2.68
CA LEU A 119 -11.08 17.04 -2.00
C LEU A 119 -10.66 18.24 -2.86
N LYS A 120 -9.48 18.18 -3.48
CA LYS A 120 -8.97 19.25 -4.34
C LYS A 120 -9.82 19.44 -5.61
N LEU A 121 -10.36 18.36 -6.16
CA LEU A 121 -11.14 18.36 -7.40
C LEU A 121 -12.65 18.55 -7.15
N THR A 122 -13.14 18.34 -5.94
CA THR A 122 -14.57 18.44 -5.59
C THR A 122 -15.20 19.76 -6.04
N PRO A 123 -14.55 20.93 -5.89
CA PRO A 123 -15.15 22.18 -6.34
C PRO A 123 -15.34 22.27 -7.87
N LEU A 124 -14.60 21.47 -8.66
CA LEU A 124 -14.78 21.37 -10.12
C LEU A 124 -16.00 20.53 -10.53
N SER A 125 -16.62 19.79 -9.59
CA SER A 125 -17.78 18.94 -9.89
C SER A 125 -19.01 19.70 -10.39
N MET A 126 -19.11 21.01 -10.10
CA MET A 126 -20.21 21.86 -10.53
C MET A 126 -19.75 22.91 -11.55
N GLY A 127 -20.03 22.66 -12.83
CA GLY A 127 -20.28 23.73 -13.81
C GLY A 127 -19.08 24.52 -14.36
N HIS A 128 -17.84 24.11 -14.13
CA HIS A 128 -16.65 24.81 -14.65
C HIS A 128 -16.16 24.24 -16.00
N LEU A 129 -17.00 24.23 -17.04
CA LEU A 129 -16.60 23.74 -18.36
C LEU A 129 -15.37 24.49 -18.91
N ASP A 130 -15.35 25.81 -18.75
CA ASP A 130 -14.26 26.66 -19.22
C ASP A 130 -12.92 26.37 -18.51
N TYR A 131 -12.96 25.80 -17.31
CA TYR A 131 -11.75 25.42 -16.59
C TYR A 131 -10.91 24.40 -17.35
N TYR A 132 -11.55 23.47 -18.05
CA TYR A 132 -10.87 22.42 -18.80
C TYR A 132 -10.38 22.86 -20.18
N GLN A 133 -10.72 24.07 -20.62
CA GLN A 133 -10.25 24.59 -21.90
C GLN A 133 -8.73 24.75 -21.87
N GLY A 134 -8.04 24.10 -22.81
CA GLY A 134 -6.57 24.10 -22.90
C GLY A 134 -5.87 23.03 -22.07
N LEU A 135 -6.59 22.28 -21.23
CA LEU A 135 -6.05 21.07 -20.61
C LEU A 135 -6.05 19.91 -21.59
N TYR A 136 -5.16 18.93 -21.34
CA TYR A 136 -5.18 17.68 -22.10
C TYR A 136 -6.22 16.73 -21.51
N GLU A 137 -7.17 16.29 -22.33
CA GLU A 137 -8.38 15.58 -21.91
C GLU A 137 -8.05 14.27 -21.20
N ILE A 138 -7.10 13.50 -21.73
CA ILE A 138 -6.67 12.24 -21.11
C ILE A 138 -6.06 12.48 -19.73
N SER A 139 -5.31 13.57 -19.56
CA SER A 139 -4.74 13.89 -18.24
C SER A 139 -5.82 14.23 -17.21
N ALA A 140 -6.85 14.97 -17.63
CA ALA A 140 -8.00 15.25 -16.78
C ALA A 140 -8.74 13.97 -16.40
N ILE A 141 -9.01 13.09 -17.37
CA ILE A 141 -9.65 11.79 -17.15
C ILE A 141 -8.86 10.95 -16.15
N ILE A 142 -7.54 10.80 -16.32
CA ILE A 142 -6.70 9.99 -15.43
C ILE A 142 -6.76 10.53 -13.99
N VAL A 143 -6.61 11.84 -13.82
CA VAL A 143 -6.61 12.49 -12.50
C VAL A 143 -7.98 12.35 -11.82
N HIS A 144 -9.08 12.59 -12.53
CA HIS A 144 -10.43 12.44 -11.99
C HIS A 144 -10.79 10.97 -11.70
N ALA A 145 -10.38 10.04 -12.57
CA ALA A 145 -10.58 8.61 -12.34
C ALA A 145 -9.76 8.10 -11.14
N PHE A 146 -8.54 8.62 -10.96
CA PHE A 146 -7.73 8.32 -9.77
C PHE A 146 -8.36 8.88 -8.49
N ALA A 147 -8.95 10.08 -8.53
CA ALA A 147 -9.61 10.67 -7.38
C ALA A 147 -10.90 9.95 -6.96
N SER A 148 -11.58 9.32 -7.92
CA SER A 148 -12.86 8.63 -7.68
C SER A 148 -12.66 7.31 -6.95
N TRP A 149 -13.65 6.88 -6.15
CA TRP A 149 -13.62 5.54 -5.57
C TRP A 149 -13.69 4.48 -6.69
N PRO A 150 -12.81 3.44 -6.70
CA PRO A 150 -12.83 2.43 -7.75
C PRO A 150 -14.16 1.66 -7.77
N THR A 151 -14.74 1.50 -8.96
CA THR A 151 -15.95 0.70 -9.13
C THR A 151 -15.69 -0.75 -8.72
N GLY A 152 -16.52 -1.30 -7.83
CA GLY A 152 -16.41 -2.69 -7.38
C GLY A 152 -15.38 -2.92 -6.27
N LYS A 153 -14.64 -1.89 -5.81
CA LYS A 153 -13.83 -2.00 -4.60
C LYS A 153 -14.73 -1.92 -3.37
N ALA A 154 -14.72 -2.96 -2.55
CA ALA A 154 -15.42 -2.98 -1.27
C ALA A 154 -14.84 -1.90 -0.33
N ASP A 155 -15.71 -1.15 0.33
CA ASP A 155 -15.27 -0.21 1.35
C ASP A 155 -14.93 -1.00 2.63
N PRO A 156 -13.74 -0.80 3.24
CA PRO A 156 -13.42 -1.39 4.54
C PRO A 156 -14.46 -1.12 5.64
N VAL A 157 -15.22 -0.01 5.54
CA VAL A 157 -16.28 0.31 6.49
C VAL A 157 -17.56 -0.52 6.29
N ASP A 158 -17.76 -1.10 5.11
CA ASP A 158 -18.91 -1.98 4.81
C ASP A 158 -18.84 -3.31 5.58
N ARG A 159 -17.76 -3.57 6.31
CA ARG A 159 -17.65 -4.71 7.23
C ARG A 159 -18.71 -4.69 8.33
N TYR A 160 -19.29 -3.53 8.61
CA TYR A 160 -20.37 -3.37 9.56
C TYR A 160 -21.71 -3.42 8.82
N ALA A 161 -22.53 -4.44 9.07
CA ALA A 161 -23.82 -4.60 8.40
C ALA A 161 -24.86 -3.58 8.87
N SER A 162 -24.68 -2.98 10.05
CA SER A 162 -25.59 -1.94 10.57
C SER A 162 -24.91 -0.94 11.51
N ILE A 163 -25.56 0.22 11.69
CA ILE A 163 -25.17 1.23 12.67
C ILE A 163 -25.11 0.64 14.10
N ASN A 164 -26.04 -0.25 14.44
CA ASN A 164 -26.10 -0.88 15.76
C ASN A 164 -24.92 -1.81 16.01
N GLU A 165 -24.53 -2.59 14.99
CA GLU A 165 -23.35 -3.45 15.03
C GLU A 165 -22.08 -2.62 15.21
N ALA A 166 -21.87 -1.61 14.35
CA ALA A 166 -20.73 -0.69 14.45
C ALA A 166 -20.63 -0.04 15.84
N ARG A 167 -21.78 0.40 16.41
CA ARG A 167 -21.83 0.99 17.74
C ARG A 167 -21.45 -0.01 18.85
N SER A 168 -21.90 -1.25 18.74
CA SER A 168 -21.62 -2.29 19.74
C SER A 168 -20.13 -2.70 19.74
N GLU A 169 -19.52 -2.80 18.56
CA GLU A 169 -18.14 -3.23 18.41
C GLU A 169 -17.13 -2.11 18.72
N LEU A 170 -17.35 -0.90 18.19
CA LEU A 170 -16.37 0.19 18.27
C LEU A 170 -16.42 0.99 19.57
N LYS A 171 -17.46 0.81 20.40
CA LYS A 171 -17.61 1.45 21.73
C LYS A 171 -17.29 2.96 21.72
N ILE A 172 -18.23 3.75 21.20
CA ILE A 172 -18.10 5.20 21.11
C ILE A 172 -17.94 5.84 22.50
N ASP A 173 -16.90 6.66 22.66
CA ASP A 173 -16.64 7.40 23.89
C ASP A 173 -17.75 8.42 24.20
N LYS A 174 -18.04 8.62 25.50
CA LYS A 174 -19.14 9.50 25.96
C LYS A 174 -18.91 10.98 25.67
N THR A 175 -17.68 11.39 25.38
CA THR A 175 -17.35 12.77 24.98
C THR A 175 -18.05 13.19 23.68
N TRP A 176 -18.37 12.25 22.80
CA TRP A 176 -19.05 12.50 21.53
C TRP A 176 -20.59 12.56 21.69
N THR A 177 -21.06 13.42 22.58
CA THR A 177 -22.48 13.53 22.96
C THR A 177 -23.41 13.83 21.77
N SER A 178 -23.00 14.73 20.87
CA SER A 178 -23.77 15.05 19.66
C SER A 178 -23.94 13.85 18.72
N LEU A 179 -22.88 13.05 18.54
CA LEU A 179 -22.94 11.83 17.75
C LEU A 179 -23.85 10.80 18.42
N LEU A 180 -23.70 10.58 19.72
CA LEU A 180 -24.55 9.67 20.48
C LEU A 180 -26.04 10.08 20.44
N ALA A 181 -26.33 11.38 20.47
CA ALA A 181 -27.68 11.90 20.33
C ALA A 181 -28.25 11.64 18.94
N PHE A 182 -27.47 11.90 17.88
CA PHE A 182 -27.85 11.59 16.50
C PHE A 182 -28.12 10.09 16.29
N LEU A 183 -27.24 9.23 16.79
CA LEU A 183 -27.38 7.78 16.67
C LEU A 183 -28.62 7.23 17.40
N LYS A 184 -29.08 7.91 18.47
CA LYS A 184 -30.32 7.55 19.17
C LYS A 184 -31.58 7.87 18.36
N GLN A 185 -31.51 8.79 17.40
CA GLN A 185 -32.65 9.14 16.52
C GLN A 185 -32.79 8.19 15.32
N GLN A 186 -31.74 7.43 14.99
CA GLN A 186 -31.65 6.56 13.81
C GLN A 186 -31.94 5.08 14.11
N GLY A 187 -32.29 4.73 15.35
CA GLY A 187 -32.65 3.38 15.79
C GLY A 187 -33.97 3.37 16.54
#